data_AF-A0A0H2LUI3-F1
#
_entry.id   AF-A0A0H2LUI3-F1
#
_cell.length_a   1.000
_cell.length_b   1.000
_cell.length_c   1.000
_cell.angle_alpha   90.00
_cell.angle_beta   90.00
_cell.angle_gamma   90.00
#
_symmetry.space_group_name_H-M   'P 1'
#
loop_
_entity.id
_entity.type
_entity.pdbx_description
1 polymer ?
#
loop_
_entity_poly.entity_id
_entity_poly.type
_entity_poly.pdbx_seq_one_letter_code
_entity_poly.pdbx_strand_id
1 'polypeptide(L)' 'MTAVVASYLLFAFSRALVKGEVPCVGRACKMQDYTLAANAGDYWANMFFLAWMVLGLSYAVYVTLKIWFRA' A
#
# COMPACT_ATOMS: atom_id res chain seq x y z
N MET A 1 -4.45 6.73 14.08
CA MET A 1 -3.70 7.07 12.86
C MET A 1 -3.40 5.85 11.98
N THR A 2 -2.88 4.73 12.51
CA THR A 2 -2.51 3.53 11.73
C THR A 2 -3.63 2.92 10.88
N ALA A 3 -4.86 2.80 11.42
CA ALA A 3 -6.00 2.27 10.67
C ALA A 3 -6.41 3.16 9.47
N VAL A 4 -6.27 4.48 9.61
CA VAL A 4 -6.54 5.44 8.53
C VAL A 4 -5.49 5.30 7.41
N VAL A 5 -4.22 5.14 7.77
CA VAL A 5 -3.15 4.90 6.80
C VAL A 5 -3.33 3.55 6.10
N ALA A 6 -3.66 2.49 6.84
CA ALA A 6 -3.90 1.16 6.28
C ALA A 6 -5.07 1.15 5.28
N SER A 7 -6.17 1.81 5.61
CA SER A 7 -7.34 1.91 4.72
C SER A 7 -7.06 2.73 3.45
N TYR A 8 -6.30 3.83 3.57
CA TYR A 8 -5.84 4.59 2.40
C TYR A 8 -4.92 3.75 1.50
N LEU A 9 -3.96 3.04 2.07
CA LEU A 9 -3.04 2.18 1.30
C LEU A 9 -3.77 1.00 0.64
N LEU A 10 -4.75 0.41 1.33
CA LEU A 10 -5.64 -0.60 0.76
C LEU A 10 -6.40 -0.07 -0.46
N PHE A 11 -6.93 1.15 -0.37
CA PHE A 11 -7.61 1.81 -1.49
C PHE A 11 -6.65 2.11 -2.65
N ALA A 12 -5.43 2.58 -2.36
CA ALA A 12 -4.42 2.82 -3.38
C ALA A 12 -4.01 1.51 -4.08
N PHE A 13 -3.86 0.42 -3.31
CA PHE A 13 -3.54 -0.90 -3.83
C PHE A 13 -4.66 -1.47 -4.71
N SER A 14 -5.92 -1.40 -4.27
CA SER A 14 -7.07 -1.88 -5.06
C SER A 14 -7.26 -1.05 -6.33
N ARG A 15 -7.10 0.27 -6.25
CA ARG A 15 -7.12 1.17 -7.41
C ARG A 15 -6.01 0.81 -8.40
N ALA A 16 -4.80 0.52 -7.93
CA ALA A 16 -3.69 0.12 -8.78
C ALA A 16 -4.00 -1.19 -9.52
N LEU A 17 -4.61 -2.18 -8.87
CA LEU A 17 -5.01 -3.44 -9.51
C LEU A 17 -6.05 -3.21 -10.62
N VAL A 18 -7.01 -2.31 -10.39
CA VAL A 18 -8.10 -2.05 -11.35
C VAL A 18 -7.62 -1.18 -12.52
N LYS A 19 -6.78 -0.17 -12.26
CA LYS A 19 -6.34 0.78 -13.29
C LYS A 19 -5.05 0.37 -14.00
N GLY A 20 -4.25 -0.52 -13.43
CA GLY A 20 -2.93 -0.86 -13.98
C GLY A 20 -1.93 0.30 -13.89
N GLU A 21 -2.21 1.28 -13.03
CA GLU A 21 -1.42 2.50 -12.82
C GLU A 21 -1.12 2.63 -11.33
N VAL A 22 0.16 2.74 -10.99
CA VAL A 22 0.60 2.97 -9.61
C VAL A 22 1.27 4.35 -9.55
N PRO A 23 0.72 5.31 -8.80
CA PRO A 23 1.42 6.56 -8.55
C PRO A 23 2.66 6.24 -7.74
N CYS A 24 3.83 6.71 -8.19
CA CYS A 24 5.03 6.42 -7.45
C CYS A 24 5.04 7.14 -6.09
N VAL A 25 5.09 6.38 -5.01
CA VAL A 25 5.03 6.88 -3.64
C VAL A 25 6.45 6.98 -3.09
N GLY A 26 7.05 8.18 -3.09
CA GLY A 26 8.37 8.39 -2.50
C GLY A 26 9.08 9.67 -2.96
N ARG A 27 10.12 10.06 -2.22
CA ARG A 27 10.89 11.31 -2.47
C ARG A 27 11.67 11.30 -3.79
N ALA A 28 11.92 10.11 -4.35
CA ALA A 28 12.66 9.92 -5.59
C ALA A 28 11.78 10.03 -6.85
N CYS A 29 10.46 10.05 -6.70
CA CYS A 29 9.55 10.11 -7.82
C CYS A 29 8.91 11.49 -7.94
N LYS A 30 9.12 12.13 -9.10
CA LYS A 30 8.51 13.41 -9.46
C LYS A 30 7.02 13.29 -9.77
N MET A 31 6.23 12.62 -8.92
CA MET A 31 4.79 12.39 -9.13
C MET A 31 4.50 11.71 -10.49
N GLN A 32 5.37 10.79 -10.90
CA GLN A 32 5.16 10.02 -12.14
C GLN A 32 4.29 8.80 -11.86
N ASP A 33 3.30 8.59 -12.72
CA ASP A 33 2.46 7.40 -12.70
C ASP A 33 3.16 6.28 -13.49
N TYR A 34 3.47 5.16 -12.82
CA TYR A 34 4.00 3.97 -13.49
C TYR A 34 2.85 3.13 -14.01
N THR A 35 2.87 2.85 -15.31
CA THR A 35 1.91 1.97 -15.96
C THR A 35 2.52 0.58 -16.15
N LEU A 36 1.68 -0.45 -16.07
CA LEU A 36 2.10 -1.83 -16.34
C LEU A 36 2.71 -1.99 -17.75
N ALA A 37 2.24 -1.20 -18.73
CA ALA A 37 2.69 -1.28 -20.11
C ALA A 37 4.06 -0.64 -20.36
N ALA A 38 4.40 0.46 -19.65
CA ALA A 38 5.67 1.16 -19.84
C ALA A 38 6.77 0.63 -18.91
N ASN A 39 6.43 0.32 -17.65
CA ASN A 39 7.39 -0.03 -16.60
C ASN A 39 6.86 -1.20 -15.75
N ALA A 40 6.73 -2.38 -16.37
CA ALA A 40 6.20 -3.57 -15.69
C ALA A 40 6.96 -3.92 -14.39
N GLY A 41 8.30 -3.86 -14.42
CA GLY A 41 9.13 -4.17 -13.24
C GLY A 41 8.86 -3.22 -12.06
N ASP A 42 9.02 -1.91 -12.28
CA ASP A 42 8.81 -0.89 -11.24
C ASP A 42 7.37 -0.86 -10.74
N TYR A 43 6.40 -1.12 -11.63
CA TYR A 43 4.99 -1.25 -11.28
C TYR A 43 4.78 -2.36 -10.26
N TRP A 44 5.26 -3.58 -10.54
CA TRP A 44 5.09 -4.73 -9.65
C TRP A 44 5.86 -4.55 -8.34
N ALA A 45 7.07 -3.99 -8.38
CA ALA A 45 7.83 -3.67 -7.17
C ALA A 45 7.05 -2.74 -6.23
N ASN A 46 6.44 -1.67 -6.77
CA ASN A 46 5.59 -0.77 -5.99
C ASN A 46 4.30 -1.44 -5.50
N MET A 47 3.66 -2.30 -6.31
CA MET A 47 2.50 -3.08 -5.86
C MET A 47 2.84 -4.01 -4.69
N PHE A 48 3.96 -4.72 -4.75
CA PHE A 48 4.41 -5.58 -3.66
C PHE A 48 4.69 -4.77 -2.41
N PHE A 49 5.37 -3.63 -2.52
CA PHE A 49 5.61 -2.75 -1.39
C PHE A 49 4.31 -2.27 -0.73
N LEU A 50 3.33 -1.82 -1.53
CA LEU A 50 2.01 -1.42 -1.04
C LEU A 50 1.29 -2.57 -0.33
N ALA A 51 1.34 -3.79 -0.89
CA ALA A 51 0.75 -4.98 -0.27
C ALA A 51 1.40 -5.28 1.09
N TRP A 52 2.74 -5.22 1.18
CA TRP A 52 3.47 -5.42 2.43
C TRP A 52 3.13 -4.37 3.49
N MET A 53 3.02 -3.09 3.11
CA MET A 53 2.63 -2.02 4.03
C MET A 53 1.21 -2.21 4.57
N VAL A 54 0.26 -2.61 3.72
CA VAL A 54 -1.10 -2.95 4.12
C VAL A 54 -1.13 -4.09 5.13
N LEU A 55 -0.42 -5.19 4.84
CA LEU A 55 -0.37 -6.36 5.72
C LEU A 55 0.29 -6.02 7.07
N GLY A 56 1.41 -5.30 7.04
CA GLY A 56 2.13 -4.90 8.25
C GLY A 56 1.28 -3.99 9.15
N LEU A 57 0.64 -2.97 8.59
CA LEU A 57 -0.20 -2.04 9.35
C LEU A 57 -1.47 -2.69 9.89
N SER A 58 -2.14 -3.53 9.08
CA SER A 58 -3.32 -4.27 9.55
C SER A 58 -2.96 -5.25 10.67
N TYR A 59 -1.83 -5.94 10.55
CA TYR A 59 -1.31 -6.80 11.63
C TYR A 59 -0.98 -6.00 12.89
N ALA A 60 -0.33 -4.83 12.77
CA ALA A 60 -0.05 -3.98 13.93
C ALA A 60 -1.33 -3.52 14.63
N VAL A 61 -2.37 -3.15 13.88
CA VAL A 61 -3.70 -2.82 14.43
C VAL A 61 -4.30 -4.03 15.14
N TYR A 62 -4.27 -5.21 14.50
CA TYR A 62 -4.78 -6.45 15.08
C TYR A 62 -4.09 -6.80 16.40
N VAL A 63 -2.75 -6.78 16.45
CA VAL A 63 -1.98 -7.08 17.67
C VAL A 63 -2.29 -6.07 18.76
N THR A 64 -2.38 -4.78 18.41
CA THR A 64 -2.76 -3.73 19.36
C THR A 64 -4.12 -4.03 19.97
N LEU A 65 -5.16 -4.20 19.15
CA LEU A 65 -6.50 -4.51 19.64
C LEU A 65 -6.52 -5.81 20.47
N LYS A 66 -5.80 -6.83 20.04
CA LYS A 66 -5.68 -8.11 20.77
C LYS A 66 -5.05 -7.92 22.15
N ILE A 67 -4.07 -7.03 22.31
CA ILE A 67 -3.49 -6.73 23.63
C ILE A 67 -4.50 -6.00 24.50
N TRP A 68 -5.15 -4.97 23.94
CA TRP A 68 -6.11 -4.13 24.68
C TRP A 68 -7.38 -4.87 25.11
N PHE A 69 -7.90 -5.77 24.28
CA PHE A 69 -9.10 -6.57 24.59
C PHE A 69 -8.81 -7.92 25.28
N ARG A 70 -7.53 -8.25 25.53
CA ARG A 70 -7.14 -9.40 26.38
C ARG A 70 -6.84 -9.00 27.83
N ALA A 71 -6.85 -7.70 28.13
CA ALA A 71 -6.91 -7.19 29.50
C ALA A 71 -8.34 -7.34 30.04
#